data_AF-K6YMZ9-F1
#
_entry.id   AF-K6YMZ9-F1
#
_cell.length_a   1.000
_cell.length_b   1.000
_cell.length_c   1.000
_cell.angle_alpha   90.00
_cell.angle_beta   90.00
_cell.angle_gamma   90.00
#
_symmetry.space_group_name_H-M   'P 1'
#
loop_
_entity.id
_entity.type
_entity.pdbx_description
1 polymer ?
#
loop_
_entity_poly.entity_id
_entity_poly.type
_entity_poly.pdbx_seq_one_letter_code
_entity_poly.pdbx_strand_id
1 'polypeptide(L)'
;MYFSVSNSNKSELIQVLDEFAEENTLAKIQEGGERMLPEKMKVHVHAIYENDDNYQIAVQNFLNASCYSASAYDFDKIDSKVATNLAEKLQHKLLSEFEAQITFYTDQYCKQAI
;
A
#
# COMPACT_ATOMS: atom_id res chain seq x y z
N MET A 1 -0.29 8.14 3.27
CA MET A 1 -1.66 7.74 3.65
C MET A 1 -1.59 6.61 4.67
N TYR A 2 -2.48 6.59 5.66
CA TYR A 2 -2.62 5.47 6.59
C TYR A 2 -4.02 4.90 6.51
N PHE A 3 -4.14 3.58 6.53
CA PHE A 3 -5.43 2.90 6.41
C PHE A 3 -5.44 1.56 7.13
N SER A 4 -6.62 1.07 7.48
CA SER A 4 -6.85 -0.31 7.91
C SER A 4 -7.96 -0.90 7.06
N VAL A 5 -7.92 -2.21 6.87
CA VAL A 5 -9.00 -2.95 6.22
C VAL A 5 -9.48 -4.01 7.19
N SER A 6 -10.73 -3.88 7.63
CA SER A 6 -11.37 -4.86 8.50
C SER A 6 -11.65 -6.15 7.73
N ASN A 7 -11.54 -7.31 8.38
CA ASN A 7 -11.80 -8.64 7.83
C ASN A 7 -11.00 -9.08 6.58
N SER A 8 -10.16 -8.21 6.02
CA SER A 8 -9.27 -8.56 4.92
C SER A 8 -8.02 -9.29 5.42
N ASN A 9 -7.57 -10.27 4.64
CA ASN A 9 -6.29 -10.94 4.87
C ASN A 9 -5.20 -10.32 3.98
N LYS A 10 -3.93 -10.49 4.37
CA LYS A 10 -2.76 -10.00 3.64
C LYS A 10 -2.84 -10.28 2.13
N SER A 11 -3.29 -11.46 1.73
CA SER A 11 -3.28 -11.89 0.32
C SER A 11 -4.22 -11.06 -0.54
N GLU A 12 -5.38 -10.68 0.00
CA GLU A 12 -6.37 -9.87 -0.69
C GLU A 12 -5.85 -8.44 -0.89
N LEU A 13 -5.23 -7.84 0.13
CA LEU A 13 -4.57 -6.55 -0.03
C LEU A 13 -3.44 -6.60 -1.07
N ILE A 14 -2.61 -7.64 -1.05
CA ILE A 14 -1.54 -7.79 -2.06
C ILE A 14 -2.13 -7.92 -3.47
N GLN A 15 -3.20 -8.70 -3.65
CA GLN A 15 -3.84 -8.85 -4.96
C GLN A 15 -4.37 -7.50 -5.48
N VAL A 16 -5.05 -6.71 -4.65
CA VAL A 16 -5.54 -5.38 -5.05
C VAL A 16 -4.39 -4.45 -5.43
N LEU A 17 -3.25 -4.54 -4.73
CA LEU A 17 -2.04 -3.77 -5.07
C LEU A 17 -1.39 -4.24 -6.37
N ASP A 18 -1.41 -5.55 -6.65
CA ASP A 18 -0.89 -6.13 -7.88
C ASP A 18 -1.71 -5.66 -9.09
N GLU A 19 -3.04 -5.73 -8.99
CA GLU A 19 -3.94 -5.21 -10.02
C GLU A 19 -3.74 -3.71 -10.26
N PHE A 20 -3.64 -2.92 -9.18
CA PHE A 20 -3.33 -1.50 -9.28
C PHE A 20 -2.01 -1.24 -10.00
N ALA A 21 -0.98 -2.03 -9.69
CA ALA A 21 0.34 -1.90 -10.28
C ALA A 21 0.30 -2.18 -11.78
N GLU A 22 -0.38 -3.25 -12.20
CA GLU A 22 -0.59 -3.58 -13.62
C GLU A 22 -1.32 -2.45 -14.37
N GLU A 23 -2.41 -1.92 -13.80
CA GLU A 23 -3.19 -0.83 -14.38
C GLU A 23 -2.39 0.48 -14.55
N ASN A 24 -1.34 0.68 -13.75
CA ASN A 24 -0.52 1.89 -13.74
C ASN A 24 0.92 1.66 -14.21
N THR A 25 1.19 0.51 -14.85
CA THR A 25 2.51 0.18 -15.42
C THR A 25 3.64 0.20 -14.39
N LEU A 26 3.35 -0.26 -13.17
CA LEU A 26 4.32 -0.45 -12.09
C LEU A 26 4.67 -1.94 -12.00
N ALA A 27 5.97 -2.26 -11.93
CA ALA A 27 6.46 -3.60 -11.67
C ALA A 27 6.65 -3.81 -10.17
N LYS A 28 6.27 -5.00 -9.65
CA LYS A 28 6.55 -5.39 -8.26
C LYS A 28 8.05 -5.61 -8.10
N ILE A 29 8.68 -4.81 -7.23
CA ILE A 29 10.11 -4.90 -6.92
C ILE A 29 10.34 -5.73 -5.66
N GLN A 30 9.43 -5.65 -4.70
CA GLN A 30 9.59 -6.34 -3.42
C GLN A 30 8.24 -6.72 -2.80
N GLU A 31 8.18 -7.92 -2.25
CA GLU A 31 7.16 -8.34 -1.30
C GLU A 31 7.87 -8.91 -0.06
N GLY A 32 8.02 -8.10 0.98
CA GLY A 32 8.77 -8.44 2.18
C GLY A 32 8.05 -9.40 3.12
N GLY A 33 8.81 -9.87 4.12
CA GLY A 33 8.38 -10.82 5.14
C GLY A 33 9.07 -12.18 5.03
N GLU A 34 9.76 -12.48 3.93
CA GLU A 34 10.37 -13.80 3.65
C GLU A 34 11.35 -14.31 4.72
N ARG A 35 12.01 -13.39 5.46
CA ARG A 35 12.94 -13.73 6.56
C ARG A 35 12.31 -13.66 7.96
N MET A 36 11.01 -13.46 8.05
CA MET A 36 10.29 -13.39 9.33
C MET A 36 9.83 -14.77 9.79
N LEU A 37 9.50 -14.87 11.08
CA LEU A 37 8.83 -16.06 11.60
C LEU A 37 7.49 -16.28 10.88
N PRO A 38 7.06 -17.54 10.66
CA PRO A 38 5.84 -17.85 9.91
C PRO A 38 4.58 -17.12 10.42
N GLU A 39 4.45 -16.94 11.73
CA GLU A 39 3.32 -16.20 12.32
C GLU A 39 3.33 -14.71 11.99
N LYS A 40 4.50 -14.11 11.81
CA LYS A 40 4.65 -12.70 11.39
C LYS A 40 4.45 -12.54 9.89
N MET A 41 4.93 -13.50 9.10
CA MET A 41 4.74 -13.53 7.64
C MET A 41 3.27 -13.45 7.21
N LYS A 42 2.38 -14.09 7.98
CA LYS A 42 0.93 -14.14 7.68
C LYS A 42 0.25 -12.78 7.74
N VAL A 43 0.79 -11.84 8.52
CA VAL A 43 0.17 -10.54 8.79
C VAL A 43 1.02 -9.37 8.31
N HIS A 44 2.30 -9.59 8.01
CA HIS A 44 3.19 -8.52 7.57
C HIS A 44 3.10 -8.28 6.06
N VAL A 45 2.81 -7.04 5.70
CA VAL A 45 2.82 -6.51 4.34
C VAL A 45 4.00 -5.54 4.22
N HIS A 46 4.78 -5.71 3.17
CA HIS A 46 5.80 -4.77 2.72
C HIS A 46 5.91 -4.93 1.20
N ALA A 47 5.08 -4.22 0.45
CA ALA A 47 5.03 -4.30 -0.99
C ALA A 47 5.59 -3.02 -1.61
N ILE A 48 6.48 -3.16 -2.59
CA ILE A 48 7.07 -2.05 -3.34
C ILE A 48 6.85 -2.30 -4.84
N TYR A 49 6.35 -1.27 -5.53
CA TYR A 49 6.12 -1.27 -6.96
C TYR A 49 6.76 -0.02 -7.59
N GLU A 50 7.35 -0.15 -8.77
CA GLU A 50 8.11 0.93 -9.43
C GLU A 50 7.92 0.87 -10.96
N ASN A 51 7.92 2.01 -11.64
CA ASN A 51 7.91 2.08 -13.11
C ASN A 51 9.26 2.54 -13.67
N ASP A 52 9.41 2.51 -15.00
CA ASP A 52 10.65 2.88 -15.70
C ASP A 52 11.06 4.36 -15.49
N ASP A 53 10.13 5.21 -15.05
CA ASP A 53 10.36 6.61 -14.73
C ASP A 53 10.71 6.83 -13.24
N ASN A 54 11.03 5.78 -12.49
CA ASN A 54 11.38 5.79 -11.06
C ASN A 54 10.29 6.39 -10.14
N TYR A 55 9.02 6.30 -10.54
CA TYR A 55 7.89 6.51 -9.63
C TYR A 55 7.59 5.23 -8.88
N GLN A 56 7.52 5.33 -7.55
CA GLN A 56 7.34 4.18 -6.67
C GLN A 56 6.06 4.29 -5.86
N ILE A 57 5.40 3.16 -5.60
CA ILE A 57 4.45 3.01 -4.50
C ILE A 57 5.01 2.02 -3.48
N ALA A 58 4.93 2.38 -2.21
CA ALA A 58 5.28 1.51 -1.10
C ALA A 58 4.08 1.35 -0.16
N VAL A 59 3.72 0.10 0.15
CA VAL A 59 2.68 -0.23 1.13
C VAL A 59 3.26 -1.15 2.18
N GLN A 60 3.17 -0.77 3.45
CA GLN A 60 3.70 -1.58 4.55
C GLN A 60 2.91 -1.41 5.85
N ASN A 61 2.93 -2.43 6.71
CA ASN A 61 2.50 -2.30 8.10
C ASN A 61 3.66 -2.48 9.09
N PHE A 62 3.52 -1.83 10.24
CA PHE A 62 4.34 -2.16 11.40
C PHE A 62 3.91 -3.53 11.96
N LEU A 63 4.89 -4.36 12.34
CA LEU A 63 4.68 -5.74 12.78
C LEU A 63 3.54 -5.86 13.81
N ASN A 64 2.60 -6.78 13.55
CA ASN A 64 1.38 -7.05 14.33
C ASN A 64 0.25 -6.00 14.27
N ALA A 65 0.34 -4.97 13.42
CA ALA A 65 -0.74 -4.01 13.26
C ALA A 65 -1.55 -4.26 11.98
N SER A 66 -2.87 -4.16 12.07
CA SER A 66 -3.79 -4.05 10.92
C SER A 66 -3.75 -2.67 10.25
N CYS A 67 -2.85 -1.80 10.71
CA CYS A 67 -2.65 -0.46 10.19
C CYS A 67 -1.54 -0.47 9.14
N TYR A 68 -1.89 -0.07 7.92
CA TYR A 68 -1.01 0.04 6.78
C TYR A 68 -0.67 1.50 6.52
N SER A 69 0.55 1.73 6.06
CA SER A 69 1.00 2.97 5.46
C SER A 69 1.16 2.74 3.96
N ALA A 70 0.67 3.68 3.17
CA ALA A 70 0.88 3.73 1.73
C ALA A 70 1.43 5.09 1.33
N SER A 71 2.45 5.08 0.47
CA SER A 71 3.13 6.28 -0.02
C SER A 71 3.47 6.11 -1.49
N ALA A 72 3.37 7.20 -2.26
CA ALA A 72 3.90 7.30 -3.60
C ALA A 72 5.10 8.27 -3.61
N TYR A 73 6.14 7.93 -4.37
CA TYR A 73 7.40 8.67 -4.43
C TYR A 73 7.78 8.96 -5.87
N ASP A 74 8.36 10.14 -6.06
CA ASP A 74 9.11 10.54 -7.26
C ASP A 74 10.59 10.57 -6.85
N PHE A 75 11.31 9.48 -7.11
CA PHE A 75 12.70 9.35 -6.62
C PHE A 75 13.65 10.29 -7.34
N ASP A 76 13.45 10.48 -8.64
CA ASP A 76 14.27 11.33 -9.49
C ASP A 76 13.88 12.82 -9.39
N LYS A 77 12.76 13.13 -8.73
CA LYS A 77 12.22 14.48 -8.51
C LYS A 77 11.90 15.20 -9.83
N ILE A 78 11.33 14.46 -10.77
CA ILE A 78 10.99 14.94 -12.12
C ILE A 78 9.69 15.73 -12.09
N ASP A 79 8.62 15.16 -11.53
CA ASP A 79 7.31 15.78 -11.39
C ASP A 79 6.52 15.14 -10.24
N SER A 80 6.46 15.87 -9.12
CA SER A 80 5.74 15.44 -7.91
C SER A 80 4.22 15.28 -8.13
N LYS A 81 3.66 15.87 -9.19
CA LYS A 81 2.23 15.70 -9.52
C LYS A 81 1.92 14.29 -9.95
N VAL A 82 2.85 13.60 -10.62
CA VAL A 82 2.65 12.20 -11.04
C VAL A 82 2.59 11.30 -9.81
N ALA A 83 3.51 11.47 -8.85
CA ALA A 83 3.46 10.74 -7.58
C ALA A 83 2.18 11.05 -6.79
N THR A 84 1.76 12.32 -6.76
CA THR A 84 0.50 12.71 -6.11
C THR A 84 -0.72 12.03 -6.75
N ASN A 85 -0.78 12.02 -8.09
CA ASN A 85 -1.85 11.36 -8.84
C ASN A 85 -1.86 9.85 -8.60
N LEU A 86 -0.68 9.19 -8.56
CA LEU A 86 -0.58 7.78 -8.19
C LEU A 86 -1.12 7.51 -6.78
N ALA A 87 -0.82 8.37 -5.80
CA ALA A 87 -1.34 8.24 -4.45
C ALA A 87 -2.88 8.39 -4.41
N GLU A 88 -3.44 9.37 -5.11
CA GLU A 88 -4.89 9.58 -5.21
C GLU A 88 -5.60 8.42 -5.91
N LYS A 89 -5.04 7.91 -7.01
CA LYS A 89 -5.56 6.72 -7.69
C LYS A 89 -5.53 5.48 -6.80
N LEU A 90 -4.44 5.26 -6.06
CA LEU A 90 -4.32 4.15 -5.13
C LEU A 90 -5.40 4.26 -4.04
N GLN A 91 -5.60 5.45 -3.48
CA GLN A 91 -6.65 5.69 -2.50
C GLN A 91 -8.04 5.34 -3.06
N HIS A 92 -8.34 5.78 -4.29
CA HIS A 92 -9.61 5.45 -4.94
C HIS A 92 -9.78 3.96 -5.22
N LYS A 93 -8.73 3.26 -5.69
CA LYS A 93 -8.77 1.79 -5.88
C LYS A 93 -9.05 1.09 -4.55
N LEU A 94 -8.34 1.44 -3.49
CA LEU A 94 -8.57 0.86 -2.16
C LEU A 94 -10.00 1.12 -1.63
N LEU A 95 -10.53 2.33 -1.84
CA LEU A 95 -11.93 2.66 -1.51
C LEU A 95 -12.92 1.82 -2.30
N SER A 96 -12.68 1.61 -3.59
CA SER A 96 -13.57 0.86 -4.46
C SER A 96 -13.57 -0.63 -4.14
N GLU A 97 -12.41 -1.22 -3.86
CA GLU A 97 -12.30 -2.67 -3.62
C GLU A 97 -12.75 -3.05 -2.20
N PHE A 98 -12.49 -2.21 -1.20
CA PHE A 98 -12.78 -2.52 0.20
C PHE A 98 -14.01 -1.83 0.77
N GLU A 99 -14.55 -0.81 0.09
CA GLU A 99 -15.79 -0.10 0.45
C GLU A 99 -15.90 0.24 1.95
N ALA A 100 -16.93 -0.28 2.63
CA ALA A 100 -17.19 -0.05 4.05
C ALA A 100 -16.17 -0.73 4.99
N GLN A 101 -15.28 -1.58 4.45
CA GLN A 101 -14.28 -2.31 5.23
C GLN A 101 -13.00 -1.51 5.43
N ILE A 102 -12.73 -0.51 4.59
CA ILE A 102 -11.54 0.34 4.70
C ILE A 102 -11.83 1.58 5.55
N THR A 103 -10.88 1.93 6.41
CA THR A 103 -10.88 3.17 7.17
C THR A 103 -9.55 3.88 6.96
N PHE A 104 -9.58 5.19 6.72
CA PHE A 104 -8.39 6.03 6.60
C PHE A 104 -8.10 6.75 7.92
N TYR A 105 -6.83 6.97 8.20
CA TYR A 105 -6.37 7.54 9.46
C TYR A 105 -5.35 8.65 9.23
N THR A 106 -5.27 9.57 10.19
CA THR A 106 -4.29 10.66 10.19
C THR A 106 -2.91 10.21 10.67
N ASP A 107 -2.84 9.08 11.39
CA ASP A 107 -1.62 8.61 12.05
C ASP A 107 -1.28 7.15 11.72
N GLN A 108 0.02 6.84 11.80
CA GLN A 108 0.58 5.53 11.49
C GLN A 108 0.20 4.40 12.45
N TYR A 109 -0.47 4.73 13.55
CA TYR A 109 -0.98 3.76 14.53
C TYR A 109 -2.49 3.56 14.39
N CYS A 110 -3.13 4.19 13.40
CA CYS A 110 -4.56 4.12 13.17
C CYS A 110 -5.40 4.46 14.42
N LYS A 111 -4.98 5.47 15.19
CA LYS A 111 -5.67 5.91 16.42
C LYS A 111 -6.77 6.92 16.14
N GLN A 112 -6.63 7.72 15.09
CA GLN A 112 -7.58 8.77 14.72
C GLN A 112 -8.01 8.61 13.27
N ALA A 113 -9.26 8.18 13.08
CA ALA A 113 -9.87 8.09 11.75
C ALA A 113 -10.12 9.49 11.17
N ILE A 114 -10.12 9.58 9.84
CA ILE A 114 -10.43 10.79 9.05
C ILE A 114 -11.93 10.90 8.84
#